data_AF-Q8CZ76-F1
#
_entry.id   AF-Q8CZ76-F1
#
_cell.length_a   1.000
_cell.length_b   1.000
_cell.length_c   1.000
_cell.angle_alpha   90.00
_cell.angle_beta   90.00
_cell.angle_gamma   90.00
#
_symmetry.space_group_name_H-M   'P 1'
#
loop_
_entity.id
_entity.type
_entity.pdbx_description
1 polymer ?
#
loop_
_entity_poly.entity_id
_entity_poly.type
_entity_poly.pdbx_seq_one_letter_code
_entity_poly.pdbx_strand_id
1 'polypeptide(L)' 'MSLDIDKEKMTIMGIAFENRSVFKSVWYALSTNMIEGWRPTVSDVEKLRDEALALGMT' A
#
# COMPACT_ATOMS: atom_id res chain seq x y z
N MET A 1 -1.38 12.67 -10.06
CA MET A 1 -0.50 11.48 -10.08
C MET A 1 -1.38 10.27 -9.87
N SER A 2 -1.15 9.16 -10.58
CA SER A 2 -1.90 7.92 -10.40
C SER A 2 -1.02 6.89 -9.72
N LEU A 3 -1.45 6.41 -8.55
CA LEU A 3 -0.89 5.19 -7.97
C LEU A 3 -1.40 4.01 -8.81
N ASP A 4 -0.52 3.11 -9.23
CA ASP A 4 -0.92 1.87 -9.88
C ASP A 4 -1.57 0.96 -8.83
N ILE A 5 -2.86 0.69 -8.99
CA ILE A 5 -3.65 -0.10 -8.04
C ILE A 5 -4.55 -1.05 -8.81
N ASP A 6 -4.39 -2.34 -8.55
CA ASP A 6 -5.35 -3.37 -8.97
C ASP A 6 -6.15 -3.84 -7.76
N LYS A 7 -7.43 -3.47 -7.69
CA LYS A 7 -8.30 -3.80 -6.55
C LYS A 7 -8.77 -5.25 -6.58
N GLU A 8 -8.78 -5.89 -7.75
CA GLU A 8 -9.18 -7.29 -7.90
C GLU A 8 -8.03 -8.20 -7.51
N LYS A 9 -6.81 -7.87 -7.95
CA LYS A 9 -5.58 -8.61 -7.59
C LYS A 9 -4.98 -8.16 -6.26
N MET A 10 -5.54 -7.14 -5.62
CA MET A 10 -5.02 -6.50 -4.40
C MET A 10 -3.53 -6.15 -4.52
N THR A 11 -3.18 -5.42 -5.58
CA THR A 11 -1.81 -4.94 -5.79
C THR A 11 -1.72 -3.43 -5.73
N ILE A 12 -0.59 -2.94 -5.21
CA ILE A 12 -0.21 -1.53 -5.25
C ILE A 12 1.18 -1.46 -5.87
N MET A 13 1.34 -0.75 -6.99
CA MET A 13 2.61 -0.66 -7.74
C MET A 13 3.21 -2.04 -8.05
N GLY A 14 2.37 -3.02 -8.42
CA GLY A 14 2.77 -4.41 -8.67
C GLY A 14 3.01 -5.27 -7.40
N ILE A 15 3.04 -4.67 -6.21
CA ILE A 15 3.22 -5.40 -4.95
C ILE A 15 1.90 -6.00 -4.49
N ALA A 16 1.86 -7.32 -4.36
CA ALA A 16 0.67 -8.04 -3.92
C ALA A 16 0.47 -8.03 -2.40
N PHE A 17 -0.80 -8.01 -2.01
CA PHE A 17 -1.26 -8.09 -0.63
C PHE A 17 -2.16 -9.30 -0.47
N GLU A 18 -1.85 -10.18 0.48
CA GLU A 18 -2.68 -11.35 0.79
C GLU A 18 -3.87 -10.99 1.69
N ASN A 19 -3.74 -9.88 2.43
CA ASN A 19 -4.72 -9.44 3.40
C ASN A 19 -5.42 -8.14 2.95
N ARG A 20 -6.75 -8.17 2.88
CA ARG A 20 -7.57 -7.03 2.44
C ARG A 20 -7.52 -5.83 3.39
N SER A 21 -7.40 -6.06 4.70
CA SER A 21 -7.27 -5.02 5.72
C SER A 21 -5.93 -4.27 5.57
N VAL A 22 -4.85 -5.03 5.38
CA VAL A 22 -3.51 -4.49 5.11
C VAL A 22 -3.49 -3.71 3.80
N PHE A 23 -4.02 -4.28 2.71
CA PHE A 23 -4.14 -3.62 1.41
C PHE A 23 -4.81 -2.24 1.52
N LYS A 24 -5.98 -2.18 2.17
CA LYS A 24 -6.71 -0.92 2.35
C LYS A 24 -5.93 0.08 3.19
N SER A 25 -5.31 -0.37 4.27
CA SER A 25 -4.56 0.49 5.19
C SER A 25 -3.38 1.14 4.48
N VAL A 26 -2.58 0.34 3.77
CA VAL A 26 -1.44 0.86 2.98
C VAL A 26 -1.93 1.75 1.85
N TRP A 27 -2.98 1.36 1.11
CA TRP A 27 -3.55 2.19 0.05
C TRP A 27 -3.98 3.57 0.59
N TYR A 28 -4.68 3.64 1.72
CA TYR A 28 -5.11 4.92 2.28
C TYR A 28 -3.95 5.77 2.80
N ALA A 29 -2.95 5.15 3.45
CA ALA A 29 -1.74 5.85 3.87
C ALA A 29 -1.01 6.47 2.67
N LEU A 30 -0.79 5.70 1.60
CA LEU A 30 -0.16 6.19 0.38
C LEU A 30 -0.96 7.31 -0.27
N SER A 31 -2.27 7.12 -0.44
CA SER A 31 -3.14 8.10 -1.11
C SER A 31 -3.19 9.43 -0.36
N THR A 32 -3.20 9.39 0.97
CA THR A 32 -3.22 10.58 1.82
C THR A 32 -1.89 11.33 1.71
N ASN A 33 -0.77 10.64 1.90
CA ASN A 33 0.55 11.26 1.83
C ASN A 33 0.91 11.76 0.40
N MET A 34 0.35 11.14 -0.64
CA MET A 34 0.49 11.66 -2.02
C MET A 34 -0.19 13.01 -2.24
N ILE A 35 -1.28 13.30 -1.52
CA ILE A 35 -1.91 14.64 -1.52
C ILE A 35 -0.98 15.66 -0.86
N GLU A 36 -0.21 15.23 0.15
CA GLU A 36 0.80 16.06 0.84
C GLU A 36 2.10 16.22 0.05
N GLY A 37 2.18 15.68 -1.17
CA GLY A 37 3.31 15.85 -2.08
C GLY A 37 4.36 14.73 -2.00
N TRP A 38 4.17 13.71 -1.16
CA TRP A 38 5.02 12.54 -1.17
C TRP A 38 4.84 11.73 -2.45
N ARG A 39 5.93 11.15 -2.95
CA ARG A 39 5.94 10.26 -4.11
C ARG A 39 6.45 8.89 -3.66
N PRO A 40 5.56 7.93 -3.37
CA PRO A 40 5.99 6.63 -2.91
C PRO A 40 6.73 5.88 -4.01
N THR A 41 7.71 5.09 -3.60
CA THR A 41 8.43 4.11 -4.42
C THR A 41 7.86 2.72 -4.18
N VAL A 42 8.23 1.76 -5.02
CA VAL A 42 7.90 0.33 -4.81
C VAL A 42 8.40 -0.16 -3.44
N SER A 43 9.60 0.27 -3.03
CA SER A 43 10.19 -0.10 -1.74
C SER A 43 9.39 0.44 -0.55
N ASP A 44 8.79 1.63 -0.68
CA ASP A 44 7.91 2.18 0.37
C ASP A 44 6.64 1.32 0.53
N VAL A 45 6.08 0.81 -0.58
CA VAL A 45 4.92 -0.09 -0.55
C VAL A 45 5.25 -1.41 0.13
N GLU A 46 6.39 -2.02 -0.22
CA GLU A 46 6.86 -3.26 0.42
C GLU A 46 7.08 -3.05 1.92
N LYS A 47 7.77 -1.97 2.29
CA LYS A 47 8.02 -1.64 3.70
C LYS A 47 6.73 -1.47 4.49
N LEU A 48 5.77 -0.69 3.99
CA LEU A 48 4.48 -0.48 4.66
C LEU A 48 3.66 -1.76 4.78
N ARG A 49 3.68 -2.62 3.74
CA ARG A 49 3.04 -3.94 3.80
C ARG A 49 3.65 -4.80 4.89
N ASP A 50 4.98 -4.90 4.91
CA ASP A 50 5.71 -5.77 5.82
C ASP A 50 5.60 -5.27 7.27
N GLU A 51 5.63 -3.96 7.49
CA GLU A 51 5.39 -3.33 8.80
C GLU A 51 3.96 -3.59 9.30
N ALA A 52 2.95 -3.43 8.44
CA ALA A 52 1.57 -3.71 8.81
C ALA A 52 1.35 -5.18 9.21
N LEU A 53 1.97 -6.12 8.48
CA LEU A 53 1.96 -7.54 8.82
C LEU A 53 2.69 -7.82 10.15
N ALA A 54 3.84 -7.18 10.38
CA ALA A 54 4.60 -7.31 11.63
C ALA A 54 3.83 -6.78 12.85
N LEU A 55 2.95 -5.79 12.64
CA LEU A 55 2.04 -5.26 13.67
C LEU A 55 0.80 -6.16 13.92
N GLY A 56 0.70 -7.30 13.23
CA GLY A 56 -0.40 -8.25 13.41
C GLY A 56 -1.71 -7.81 12.74
N MET A 57 -1.66 -6.88 11.78
CA MET A 57 -2.83 -6.53 11.00
C MET A 57 -3.28 -7.74 10.18
N THR A 58 -4.49 -8.21 10.47
CA THR A 58 -5.14 -9.34 9.79
C THR A 58 -6.58 -9.01 9.43
#